data_AF-A0A667WHE4-F1
#
_entry.id   AF-A0A667WHE4-F1
#
_cell.length_a   1.000
_cell.length_b   1.000
_cell.length_c   1.000
_cell.angle_alpha   90.00
_cell.angle_beta   90.00
_cell.angle_gamma   90.00
#
_symmetry.space_group_name_H-M   'P 1'
#
loop_
_entity.id
_entity.type
_entity.pdbx_description
1 polymer ?
#
loop_
_entity_poly.entity_id
_entity_poly.type
_entity_poly.pdbx_seq_one_letter_code
_entity_poly.pdbx_strand_id
1 'polypeptide(L)'
;MSECDPRETETIEPALTLDSGATAVSASESNFHPPDPPTVLFDRNRIGLGLGASPGAAVRISDSCESVLTELETDGSGEEALLLPCLAGSSSSPRGAREKRSRRNRHSSSSDKDTLASPGTSSGDFNHFPDDPEFADIIQRAEQAIENGVFPERISQGSSGSYFVKDPKGKIIGVFKPKSEEPYGHLNPKWTKYFHKLCCPCCFGRGCLLPNQGYLSEAAASLVDTKLGLGVVPKTKVVYLASETFHYSAIDRAKSRGKKYALEKVPKVGRRFHRVGLPPKVGSFQLFVEGYHEADYWLRRFEAEPLPENIRKQLQSQFERLVVLDYVIRNTGETEWPENSPNSCMKIAAIDNGLAFPFKHPDEWRAYPFHWAWLPQAKVAFSQETRDLVLSRLSDMNFVQDLCEDLYEMFKTDKGFDKTMFERQMSVMRGQVLNLSQALKDGKSPIQLVQMPRVVVERSRSGGQGRVVTLGNAFTQTFHCKRPFFSSW
;
A
#
# COMPACT_ATOMS: atom_id res chain seq x y z
N MET A 1 47.06 12.60 -26.70
CA MET A 1 48.01 13.66 -27.10
C MET A 1 47.44 14.25 -28.40
N SER A 2 46.88 15.45 -28.51
CA SER A 2 46.83 16.70 -27.74
C SER A 2 45.48 17.36 -28.13
N GLU A 3 44.53 17.67 -27.24
CA GLU A 3 44.36 18.96 -26.54
C GLU A 3 44.79 20.21 -27.33
N CYS A 4 43.84 21.09 -27.69
CA CYS A 4 43.57 22.36 -26.98
C CYS A 4 42.54 23.26 -27.72
N ASP A 5 41.55 23.72 -26.95
CA ASP A 5 40.73 24.97 -27.07
C ASP A 5 41.64 26.19 -26.71
N PRO A 6 41.25 27.49 -26.50
CA PRO A 6 39.92 28.15 -26.48
C PRO A 6 39.84 29.64 -27.00
N ARG A 7 38.61 30.22 -26.97
CA ARG A 7 38.15 31.58 -26.51
C ARG A 7 38.97 32.87 -26.83
N GLU A 8 38.49 34.11 -26.90
CA GLU A 8 37.22 34.84 -26.71
C GLU A 8 37.45 36.32 -27.14
N THR A 9 36.37 37.01 -27.51
CA THR A 9 35.99 38.44 -27.37
C THR A 9 36.99 39.61 -27.56
N GLU A 10 36.55 40.64 -28.31
CA GLU A 10 36.76 42.05 -27.96
C GLU A 10 35.60 42.94 -28.45
N THR A 11 35.15 43.79 -27.53
CA THR A 11 34.12 44.86 -27.55
C THR A 11 34.49 46.08 -28.41
N ILE A 12 33.52 46.94 -28.76
CA ILE A 12 33.53 48.41 -28.55
C ILE A 12 32.21 49.05 -29.08
N GLU A 13 31.55 49.81 -28.21
CA GLU A 13 30.47 50.79 -28.47
C GLU A 13 31.11 52.22 -28.50
N PRO A 14 30.48 53.30 -29.02
CA PRO A 14 29.48 54.03 -28.19
C PRO A 14 28.38 54.87 -28.90
N ALA A 15 27.23 54.94 -28.21
CA ALA A 15 26.37 56.08 -27.82
C ALA A 15 25.97 57.23 -28.78
N LEU A 16 24.65 57.44 -28.88
CA LEU A 16 23.96 58.74 -28.92
C LEU A 16 22.67 58.69 -28.05
N THR A 17 22.33 59.85 -27.50
CA THR A 17 21.59 60.14 -26.24
C THR A 17 20.07 60.37 -26.33
N LEU A 18 19.40 60.06 -25.20
CA LEU A 18 18.21 60.65 -24.53
C LEU A 18 16.97 61.11 -25.34
N ASP A 19 15.79 60.59 -24.97
CA ASP A 19 14.77 61.42 -24.30
C ASP A 19 13.79 60.55 -23.46
N SER A 20 13.08 61.21 -22.54
CA SER A 20 12.37 60.70 -21.36
C SER A 20 10.85 60.88 -21.45
N GLY A 21 10.08 60.15 -20.64
CA GLY A 21 8.72 60.57 -20.24
C GLY A 21 7.65 59.49 -20.18
N ALA A 22 7.17 59.20 -18.95
CA ALA A 22 6.05 58.33 -18.62
C ALA A 22 4.70 59.09 -18.61
N THR A 23 3.58 58.43 -18.93
CA THR A 23 2.26 58.66 -18.28
C THR A 23 1.24 57.56 -18.61
N ALA A 24 0.22 57.46 -17.76
CA ALA A 24 -0.72 56.37 -17.58
C ALA A 24 -2.12 56.57 -18.22
N VAL A 25 -2.98 55.55 -18.02
CA VAL A 25 -4.47 55.53 -17.95
C VAL A 25 -5.25 55.20 -19.24
N SER A 26 -6.00 54.08 -19.22
CA SER A 26 -7.48 54.08 -19.13
C SER A 26 -8.09 52.67 -19.26
N ALA A 27 -9.05 52.41 -18.37
CA ALA A 27 -9.96 51.27 -18.39
C ALA A 27 -11.28 51.69 -19.05
N SER A 28 -11.96 50.76 -19.72
CA SER A 28 -13.34 50.91 -20.18
C SER A 28 -14.14 49.64 -19.86
N GLU A 29 -15.16 49.78 -19.02
CA GLU A 29 -16.17 48.77 -18.69
C GLU A 29 -17.24 48.67 -19.79
N SER A 30 -17.75 47.46 -20.04
CA SER A 30 -19.11 47.27 -20.53
C SER A 30 -19.68 45.93 -20.05
N ASN A 31 -20.76 46.01 -19.27
CA ASN A 31 -21.58 44.93 -18.73
C ASN A 31 -22.25 44.07 -19.81
N PHE A 32 -22.22 42.73 -19.67
CA PHE A 32 -23.27 41.85 -20.19
C PHE A 32 -23.49 40.64 -19.26
N HIS A 33 -24.76 40.40 -18.93
CA HIS A 33 -25.30 39.40 -18.01
C HIS A 33 -25.04 37.94 -18.43
N PRO A 34 -24.94 36.99 -17.48
CA PRO A 34 -24.95 35.56 -17.77
C PRO A 34 -26.38 35.06 -18.09
N PRO A 35 -26.58 34.10 -19.01
CA PRO A 35 -27.90 33.52 -19.25
C PRO A 35 -28.26 32.49 -18.18
N ASP A 36 -29.52 32.54 -17.73
CA ASP A 36 -30.16 31.61 -16.81
C ASP A 36 -30.18 30.14 -17.33
N PRO A 37 -30.20 29.13 -16.44
CA PRO A 37 -30.26 27.72 -16.82
C PRO A 37 -31.66 27.34 -17.33
N PRO A 38 -31.78 26.42 -18.31
CA PRO A 38 -33.08 26.07 -18.87
C PRO A 38 -33.91 25.25 -17.86
N THR A 39 -35.09 25.77 -17.57
CA THR A 39 -36.17 25.12 -16.84
C THR A 39 -36.86 24.10 -17.76
N VAL A 40 -36.79 22.80 -17.44
CA VAL A 40 -37.50 21.77 -18.20
C VAL A 40 -38.86 21.53 -17.55
N LEU A 41 -39.90 21.98 -18.27
CA LEU A 41 -41.31 21.70 -18.03
C LEU A 41 -41.60 20.21 -18.27
N PHE A 42 -42.18 19.56 -17.27
CA PHE A 42 -42.87 18.28 -17.44
C PHE A 42 -44.21 18.53 -18.14
N ASP A 43 -44.43 17.90 -19.29
CA ASP A 43 -45.76 17.74 -19.84
C ASP A 43 -46.05 16.26 -20.16
N ARG A 44 -47.26 15.85 -19.82
CA ARG A 44 -47.73 14.46 -19.69
C ARG A 44 -48.81 14.21 -20.74
N ASN A 45 -48.67 13.10 -21.48
CA ASN A 45 -49.64 12.43 -22.37
C ASN A 45 -49.54 12.70 -23.89
N ARG A 46 -49.05 11.70 -24.65
CA ARG A 46 -49.91 10.92 -25.57
C ARG A 46 -49.21 9.63 -26.05
N ILE A 47 -50.03 8.58 -26.14
CA ILE A 47 -49.74 7.19 -26.51
C ILE A 47 -49.86 7.01 -28.03
N GLY A 48 -49.01 6.18 -28.66
CA GLY A 48 -49.24 5.68 -30.03
C GLY A 48 -48.11 4.91 -30.73
N LEU A 49 -47.95 3.62 -30.38
CA LEU A 49 -47.68 2.42 -31.22
C LEU A 49 -46.53 2.33 -32.28
N GLY A 50 -45.73 1.25 -32.16
CA GLY A 50 -45.19 0.45 -33.29
C GLY A 50 -43.69 0.08 -33.23
N LEU A 51 -43.31 -1.04 -32.59
CA LEU A 51 -42.84 -2.32 -33.19
C LEU A 51 -41.29 -2.51 -33.25
N GLY A 52 -40.79 -3.60 -32.64
CA GLY A 52 -39.53 -4.25 -33.07
C GLY A 52 -38.55 -4.82 -32.02
N ALA A 53 -38.79 -6.06 -31.57
CA ALA A 53 -37.81 -7.14 -31.30
C ALA A 53 -36.78 -7.12 -30.13
N SER A 54 -37.01 -8.08 -29.19
CA SER A 54 -36.07 -9.11 -28.66
C SER A 54 -35.08 -8.81 -27.50
N PRO A 55 -34.76 -9.82 -26.63
CA PRO A 55 -34.89 -9.67 -25.17
C PRO A 55 -33.59 -9.79 -24.37
N GLY A 56 -33.58 -9.24 -23.15
CA GLY A 56 -32.62 -9.64 -22.10
C GLY A 56 -31.99 -8.49 -21.31
N ALA A 57 -32.78 -7.66 -20.62
CA ALA A 57 -32.26 -6.71 -19.64
C ALA A 57 -33.18 -6.66 -18.42
N ALA A 58 -32.71 -7.17 -17.28
CA ALA A 58 -33.36 -7.01 -15.99
C ALA A 58 -32.99 -5.64 -15.41
N VAL A 59 -33.90 -4.68 -15.52
CA VAL A 59 -33.86 -3.38 -14.84
C VAL A 59 -34.52 -3.56 -13.47
N ARG A 60 -33.87 -3.13 -12.38
CA ARG A 60 -34.55 -2.85 -11.11
C ARG A 60 -34.68 -1.34 -10.93
N ILE A 61 -35.94 -0.93 -10.80
CA ILE A 61 -36.43 0.40 -10.48
C ILE A 61 -36.15 0.69 -9.01
N SER A 62 -35.66 1.91 -8.73
CA SER A 62 -35.62 2.50 -7.40
C SER A 62 -36.94 3.21 -7.15
N ASP A 63 -37.61 2.89 -6.04
CA ASP A 63 -38.55 3.81 -5.39
C ASP A 63 -38.32 3.73 -3.88
N SER A 64 -38.15 4.91 -3.31
CA SER A 64 -38.07 5.20 -1.89
C SER A 64 -39.48 5.27 -1.32
N CYS A 65 -39.70 4.69 -0.13
CA CYS A 65 -40.63 5.27 0.83
C CYS A 65 -40.22 4.91 2.26
N GLU A 66 -40.37 5.92 3.13
CA GLU A 66 -40.04 5.97 4.55
C GLU A 66 -40.75 4.90 5.40
N SER A 67 -40.14 4.54 6.52
CA SER A 67 -40.90 4.28 7.74
C SER A 67 -40.14 4.79 8.96
N VAL A 68 -40.64 5.90 9.48
CA VAL A 68 -40.43 6.46 10.82
C VAL A 68 -40.96 5.49 11.88
N LEU A 69 -40.17 5.16 12.90
CA LEU A 69 -40.66 4.78 14.24
C LEU A 69 -39.65 5.20 15.32
N THR A 70 -39.84 6.41 15.81
CA THR A 70 -39.69 6.88 17.21
C THR A 70 -40.72 6.14 18.10
N GLU A 71 -40.62 5.87 19.41
CA GLU A 71 -39.70 6.09 20.53
C GLU A 71 -39.90 4.92 21.52
N LEU A 72 -39.04 4.79 22.54
CA LEU A 72 -39.48 4.92 23.93
C LEU A 72 -38.26 4.87 24.88
N GLU A 73 -38.09 5.99 25.57
CA GLU A 73 -37.23 6.19 26.73
C GLU A 73 -37.75 5.38 27.93
N THR A 74 -36.84 4.82 28.73
CA THR A 74 -37.09 4.62 30.16
C THR A 74 -35.81 4.90 30.94
N ASP A 75 -35.83 6.05 31.62
CA ASP A 75 -35.00 6.36 32.77
C ASP A 75 -35.25 5.35 33.91
N GLY A 76 -34.19 5.01 34.62
CA GLY A 76 -34.26 4.18 35.82
C GLY A 76 -32.99 4.32 36.66
N SER A 77 -32.99 5.32 37.54
CA SER A 77 -32.02 5.46 38.63
C SER A 77 -32.17 4.30 39.63
N GLY A 78 -31.06 3.76 40.12
CA GLY A 78 -31.07 2.82 41.24
C GLY A 78 -29.66 2.54 41.72
N GLU A 79 -29.23 3.27 42.75
CA GLU A 79 -28.16 2.84 43.64
C GLU A 79 -28.57 1.51 44.30
N GLU A 80 -27.66 0.54 44.42
CA GLU A 80 -27.51 -0.18 45.68
C GLU A 80 -26.15 -0.88 45.75
N ALA A 81 -25.51 -0.66 46.89
CA ALA A 81 -24.30 -1.32 47.33
C ALA A 81 -24.63 -2.65 48.04
N LEU A 82 -23.57 -3.41 48.33
CA LEU A 82 -23.41 -4.32 49.47
C LEU A 82 -23.50 -5.86 49.24
N LEU A 83 -22.31 -6.45 49.38
CA LEU A 83 -21.94 -7.54 50.29
C LEU A 83 -21.82 -8.99 49.78
N LEU A 84 -20.60 -9.49 49.99
CA LEU A 84 -20.16 -10.88 50.08
C LEU A 84 -20.93 -11.66 51.17
N PRO A 85 -20.92 -13.00 51.06
CA PRO A 85 -20.89 -13.85 52.24
C PRO A 85 -19.66 -14.77 52.26
N CYS A 86 -18.89 -14.67 53.34
CA CYS A 86 -18.05 -15.74 53.88
C CYS A 86 -18.84 -16.47 54.97
N LEU A 87 -18.86 -17.81 54.99
CA LEU A 87 -19.15 -18.60 56.21
C LEU A 87 -18.29 -19.85 56.27
N ALA A 88 -17.91 -20.19 57.50
CA ALA A 88 -16.86 -21.13 57.91
C ALA A 88 -17.39 -22.41 58.57
N GLY A 89 -16.51 -23.42 58.64
CA GLY A 89 -16.39 -24.43 59.70
C GLY A 89 -17.09 -25.77 59.45
N SER A 90 -16.66 -26.94 59.95
CA SER A 90 -15.44 -27.39 60.67
C SER A 90 -15.51 -28.93 60.89
N SER A 91 -14.45 -29.52 61.45
CA SER A 91 -14.26 -30.93 61.96
C SER A 91 -13.79 -31.98 60.92
N SER A 92 -12.87 -32.93 61.16
CA SER A 92 -12.17 -33.48 62.34
C SER A 92 -10.92 -34.30 61.92
N SER A 93 -9.88 -34.40 62.79
CA SER A 93 -8.66 -35.26 62.68
C SER A 93 -8.89 -36.66 63.30
N PRO A 94 -8.00 -37.72 63.23
CA PRO A 94 -6.52 -37.66 63.37
C PRO A 94 -5.60 -38.72 62.66
N ARG A 95 -4.29 -38.39 62.63
CA ARG A 95 -3.01 -39.18 62.70
C ARG A 95 -2.75 -40.46 61.87
N GLY A 96 -1.60 -40.44 61.17
CA GLY A 96 -0.81 -41.63 60.76
C GLY A 96 0.44 -41.26 59.94
N ALA A 97 1.63 -41.72 60.34
CA ALA A 97 2.93 -41.27 59.84
C ALA A 97 3.48 -42.10 58.66
N ARG A 98 4.24 -41.39 57.79
CA ARG A 98 5.34 -41.79 56.86
C ARG A 98 5.23 -43.09 56.04
N GLU A 99 5.27 -42.95 54.71
CA GLU A 99 6.36 -43.48 53.88
C GLU A 99 6.40 -42.90 52.44
N LYS A 100 7.61 -42.87 51.87
CA LYS A 100 8.01 -42.26 50.59
C LYS A 100 7.40 -42.98 49.39
N ARG A 101 6.92 -42.22 48.38
CA ARG A 101 7.11 -42.60 46.96
C ARG A 101 6.94 -41.44 45.97
N SER A 102 7.89 -41.40 45.04
CA SER A 102 8.05 -40.53 43.88
C SER A 102 6.75 -40.20 43.14
N ARG A 103 6.53 -38.91 42.84
CA ARG A 103 5.50 -38.45 41.89
C ARG A 103 6.08 -37.50 40.85
N ARG A 104 5.88 -37.92 39.60
CA ARG A 104 6.09 -37.19 38.34
C ARG A 104 5.42 -35.81 38.40
N ASN A 105 6.16 -34.76 38.03
CA ASN A 105 5.60 -33.45 37.76
C ASN A 105 4.83 -33.48 36.43
N ARG A 106 3.52 -33.22 36.49
CA ARG A 106 2.74 -32.76 35.34
C ARG A 106 2.88 -31.25 35.30
N HIS A 107 3.52 -30.74 34.24
CA HIS A 107 3.52 -29.32 33.92
C HIS A 107 2.18 -28.95 33.29
N SER A 108 1.40 -28.12 33.99
CA SER A 108 0.33 -27.33 33.40
C SER A 108 0.97 -26.12 32.69
N SER A 109 0.73 -26.01 31.40
CA SER A 109 1.21 -24.93 30.53
C SER A 109 0.52 -23.60 30.89
N SER A 110 1.27 -22.71 31.53
CA SER A 110 0.97 -21.28 31.67
C SER A 110 2.00 -20.51 30.85
N SER A 111 1.68 -20.27 29.59
CA SER A 111 2.52 -19.52 28.64
C SER A 111 2.18 -18.03 28.77
N ASP A 112 2.80 -17.35 29.73
CA ASP A 112 2.94 -15.90 29.74
C ASP A 112 4.22 -15.55 30.50
N LYS A 113 5.29 -15.37 29.74
CA LYS A 113 6.53 -14.78 30.26
C LYS A 113 7.11 -13.84 29.20
N ASP A 114 6.51 -12.66 29.14
CA ASP A 114 7.12 -11.47 28.57
C ASP A 114 8.50 -11.29 29.19
N THR A 115 9.54 -11.60 28.41
CA THR A 115 10.93 -11.37 28.80
C THR A 115 11.34 -10.04 28.22
N LEU A 116 11.47 -9.05 29.10
CA LEU A 116 12.30 -7.87 28.89
C LEU A 116 13.72 -8.31 28.51
N ALA A 117 14.19 -7.91 27.33
CA ALA A 117 15.51 -7.32 27.12
C ALA A 117 15.74 -6.98 25.63
N SER A 118 15.95 -5.69 25.32
CA SER A 118 17.17 -5.19 24.67
C SER A 118 17.18 -3.66 24.61
N PRO A 119 18.35 -3.02 24.54
CA PRO A 119 18.64 -1.75 25.21
C PRO A 119 18.51 -0.52 24.29
N GLY A 120 18.10 0.60 24.88
CA GLY A 120 18.67 1.91 24.53
C GLY A 120 18.27 2.60 23.22
N THR A 121 17.18 2.26 22.53
CA THR A 121 16.71 3.13 21.44
C THR A 121 15.99 4.35 22.01
N SER A 122 16.69 5.48 21.99
CA SER A 122 16.10 6.79 22.21
C SER A 122 14.97 7.00 21.20
N SER A 123 13.96 7.81 21.52
CA SER A 123 12.82 8.08 20.64
C SER A 123 13.20 8.69 19.27
N GLY A 124 14.48 8.98 19.00
CA GLY A 124 14.99 9.59 17.77
C GLY A 124 15.38 8.63 16.63
N ASP A 125 15.37 7.31 16.82
CA ASP A 125 15.94 6.38 15.81
C ASP A 125 14.91 5.73 14.86
N PHE A 126 13.60 5.96 15.03
CA PHE A 126 12.60 5.20 14.27
C PHE A 126 12.47 5.60 12.79
N ASN A 127 12.71 6.87 12.46
CA ASN A 127 12.47 7.46 11.15
C ASN A 127 13.75 8.10 10.57
N HIS A 128 14.87 7.37 10.66
CA HIS A 128 16.15 7.84 10.14
C HIS A 128 16.38 7.39 8.69
N PHE A 129 16.47 8.35 7.76
CA PHE A 129 16.64 8.10 6.32
C PHE A 129 17.85 8.88 5.76
N PRO A 130 19.10 8.47 6.07
CA PRO A 130 20.29 9.21 5.67
C PRO A 130 20.48 9.26 4.15
N ASP A 131 20.04 8.21 3.44
CA ASP A 131 20.15 8.10 1.99
C ASP A 131 19.03 8.86 1.24
N ASP A 132 18.08 9.48 1.95
CA ASP A 132 16.93 10.16 1.35
C ASP A 132 16.44 11.33 2.21
N PRO A 133 17.19 12.45 2.23
CA PRO A 133 16.89 13.61 3.05
C PRO A 133 15.54 14.25 2.71
N GLU A 134 15.13 14.24 1.43
CA GLU A 134 13.83 14.76 1.01
C GLU A 134 12.68 13.99 1.66
N PHE A 135 12.76 12.66 1.70
CA PHE A 135 11.77 11.86 2.40
C PHE A 135 11.81 12.09 3.92
N ALA A 136 13.02 12.22 4.50
CA ALA A 136 13.18 12.53 5.92
C ALA A 136 12.48 13.84 6.30
N ASP A 137 12.64 14.90 5.49
CA ASP A 137 12.00 16.20 5.70
C ASP A 137 10.46 16.11 5.63
N ILE A 138 9.92 15.25 4.75
CA ILE A 138 8.47 15.01 4.68
C ILE A 138 7.97 14.34 5.96
N ILE A 139 8.67 13.32 6.45
CA ILE A 139 8.29 12.63 7.69
C ILE A 139 8.43 13.56 8.90
N GLN A 140 9.48 14.38 8.95
CA GLN A 140 9.63 15.37 10.00
C GLN A 140 8.48 16.39 10.02
N ARG A 141 8.02 16.85 8.84
CA ARG A 141 6.83 17.71 8.74
C ARG A 141 5.56 17.02 9.21
N ALA A 142 5.39 15.73 8.91
CA ALA A 142 4.27 14.94 9.41
C ALA A 142 4.27 14.84 10.95
N GLU A 143 5.44 14.59 11.55
CA GLU A 143 5.59 14.54 13.01
C GLU A 143 5.30 15.89 13.65
N GLN A 144 5.85 16.98 13.12
CA GLN A 144 5.56 18.34 13.58
C GLN A 144 4.07 18.71 13.46
N ALA A 145 3.40 18.28 12.39
CA ALA A 145 1.97 18.50 12.21
C ALA A 145 1.17 17.83 13.35
N ILE A 146 1.48 16.57 13.65
CA ILE A 146 0.86 15.81 14.73
C ILE A 146 1.12 16.46 16.10
N GLU A 147 2.34 16.90 16.36
CA GLU A 147 2.71 17.59 17.61
C GLU A 147 1.94 18.90 17.79
N ASN A 148 1.67 19.60 16.69
CA ASN A 148 0.89 20.85 16.65
C ASN A 148 -0.63 20.62 16.59
N GLY A 149 -1.11 19.37 16.73
CA GLY A 149 -2.53 19.04 16.75
C GLY A 149 -3.19 18.93 15.38
N VAL A 150 -2.42 18.96 14.29
CA VAL A 150 -2.89 18.67 12.93
C VAL A 150 -2.74 17.17 12.69
N PHE A 151 -3.79 16.42 12.99
CA PHE A 151 -3.75 14.96 12.97
C PHE A 151 -4.06 14.35 11.60
N PRO A 152 -3.48 13.17 11.28
CA PRO A 152 -3.90 12.37 10.14
C PRO A 152 -5.39 12.04 10.16
N GLU A 153 -6.04 12.12 9.01
CA GLU A 153 -7.47 11.87 8.83
C GLU A 153 -7.70 10.50 8.21
N ARG A 154 -8.66 9.75 8.74
CA ARG A 154 -8.97 8.41 8.24
C ARG A 154 -9.65 8.49 6.88
N ILE A 155 -9.17 7.72 5.91
CA ILE A 155 -9.80 7.59 4.60
C ILE A 155 -11.08 6.75 4.76
N SER A 156 -12.23 7.33 4.43
CA SER A 156 -13.55 6.69 4.59
C SER A 156 -13.82 5.64 3.52
N GLN A 157 -13.31 5.88 2.31
CA GLN A 157 -13.35 4.97 1.17
C GLN A 157 -12.12 4.04 1.21
N GLY A 158 -12.33 2.72 1.22
CA GLY A 158 -11.25 1.72 1.16
C GLY A 158 -11.16 0.77 2.37
N SER A 159 -10.02 0.07 2.48
CA SER A 159 -9.76 -0.87 3.57
C SER A 159 -9.64 -0.12 4.91
N SER A 160 -10.22 -0.69 5.97
CA SER A 160 -10.27 -0.04 7.28
C SER A 160 -8.87 0.04 7.90
N GLY A 161 -8.15 1.13 7.67
CA GLY A 161 -6.80 1.32 8.25
C GLY A 161 -5.86 2.18 7.40
N SER A 162 -6.37 3.18 6.66
CA SER A 162 -5.55 4.12 5.88
C SER A 162 -5.85 5.55 6.30
N TYR A 163 -4.82 6.40 6.32
CA TYR A 163 -4.91 7.77 6.81
C TYR A 163 -4.22 8.76 5.85
N PHE A 164 -4.89 9.86 5.53
CA PHE A 164 -4.25 11.02 4.93
C PHE A 164 -3.44 11.75 6.00
N VAL A 165 -2.12 11.76 5.84
CA VAL A 165 -1.20 12.50 6.70
C VAL A 165 -1.00 13.90 6.14
N LYS A 166 -1.00 14.88 7.04
CA LYS A 166 -0.94 16.30 6.71
C LYS A 166 0.35 16.93 7.19
N ASP A 167 0.75 18.02 6.55
CA ASP A 167 1.78 18.92 7.05
C ASP A 167 1.20 19.92 8.08
N PRO A 168 2.02 20.76 8.73
CA PRO A 168 1.52 21.74 9.70
C PRO A 168 0.56 22.78 9.13
N LYS A 169 0.48 22.93 7.80
CA LYS A 169 -0.47 23.82 7.11
C LYS A 169 -1.78 23.11 6.77
N GLY A 170 -1.92 21.82 7.11
CA GLY A 170 -3.09 21.00 6.79
C GLY A 170 -3.09 20.43 5.38
N LYS A 171 -2.04 20.61 4.58
CA LYS A 171 -1.93 20.02 3.24
C LYS A 171 -1.64 18.53 3.35
N ILE A 172 -2.30 17.69 2.56
CA ILE A 172 -2.02 16.25 2.50
C ILE A 172 -0.64 16.04 1.87
N ILE A 173 0.21 15.27 2.54
CA ILE A 173 1.59 14.98 2.11
C ILE A 173 1.86 13.49 1.94
N GLY A 174 1.01 12.63 2.50
CA GLY A 174 1.16 11.19 2.33
C GLY A 174 -0.05 10.39 2.79
N VAL A 175 -0.02 9.11 2.45
CA VAL A 175 -0.96 8.10 2.92
C VAL A 175 -0.21 7.15 3.85
N PHE A 176 -0.69 7.02 5.08
CA PHE A 176 -0.13 6.10 6.06
C PHE A 176 -1.06 4.91 6.32
N LYS A 177 -0.52 3.70 6.19
CA LYS A 177 -1.24 2.43 6.42
C LYS A 177 -0.54 1.63 7.54
N PRO A 178 -1.00 1.76 8.81
CA PRO A 178 -0.38 1.04 9.93
C PRO A 178 -0.62 -0.46 9.87
N LYS A 179 0.45 -1.25 10.03
CA LYS A 179 0.44 -2.73 10.09
C LYS A 179 -0.68 -3.26 10.99
N SER A 180 -0.81 -2.69 12.19
CA SER A 180 -1.75 -3.17 13.21
C SER A 180 -3.23 -3.09 12.79
N GLU A 181 -3.56 -2.26 11.79
CA GLU A 181 -4.93 -2.00 11.34
C GLU A 181 -5.24 -2.64 9.98
N GLU A 182 -4.30 -3.35 9.37
CA GLU A 182 -4.54 -4.10 8.13
C GLU A 182 -5.71 -5.10 8.28
N PRO A 183 -6.29 -5.62 7.18
CA PRO A 183 -7.38 -6.60 7.23
C PRO A 183 -7.17 -7.80 8.18
N TYR A 184 -5.91 -8.20 8.40
CA TYR A 184 -5.49 -9.27 9.31
C TYR A 184 -4.73 -8.79 10.56
N GLY A 185 -4.67 -7.49 10.78
CA GLY A 185 -4.08 -6.86 11.95
C GLY A 185 -4.91 -7.12 13.20
N HIS A 186 -4.23 -7.30 14.34
CA HIS A 186 -4.84 -7.56 15.65
C HIS A 186 -5.73 -6.41 16.17
N LEU A 187 -5.63 -5.22 15.56
CA LEU A 187 -6.42 -4.03 15.90
C LEU A 187 -7.33 -3.59 14.74
N ASN A 188 -7.64 -4.48 13.78
CA ASN A 188 -8.57 -4.14 12.71
C ASN A 188 -9.98 -3.88 13.31
N PRO A 189 -10.57 -2.68 13.12
CA PRO A 189 -11.89 -2.35 13.66
C PRO A 189 -13.04 -3.15 13.03
N LYS A 190 -12.82 -3.80 11.88
CA LYS A 190 -13.78 -4.73 11.26
C LYS A 190 -13.55 -6.16 11.81
N TRP A 191 -13.92 -6.39 13.07
CA TRP A 191 -13.81 -7.67 13.81
C TRP A 191 -14.50 -8.87 13.12
N THR A 192 -15.43 -8.59 12.19
CA THR A 192 -16.18 -9.57 11.38
C THR A 192 -15.28 -10.49 10.53
N LYS A 193 -14.08 -10.07 10.12
CA LYS A 193 -13.17 -10.93 9.34
C LYS A 193 -12.46 -12.01 10.18
N TYR A 194 -12.32 -11.82 11.49
CA TYR A 194 -11.74 -12.84 12.38
C TYR A 194 -12.74 -13.97 12.66
N PHE A 195 -14.03 -13.63 12.84
CA PHE A 195 -15.11 -14.61 12.99
C PHE A 195 -15.29 -15.48 11.72
N HIS A 196 -15.20 -14.87 10.52
CA HIS A 196 -15.27 -15.61 9.25
C HIS A 196 -14.04 -16.50 8.98
N LYS A 197 -12.88 -16.19 9.56
CA LYS A 197 -11.66 -17.03 9.50
C LYS A 197 -11.84 -18.37 10.24
N LEU A 198 -12.73 -18.40 11.24
CA LEU A 198 -13.00 -19.60 12.04
C LEU A 198 -14.06 -20.51 11.40
N CYS A 199 -15.02 -19.95 10.64
CA CYS A 199 -16.11 -20.70 10.01
C CYS A 199 -15.88 -21.12 8.55
N CYS A 200 -14.94 -20.52 7.80
CA CYS A 200 -14.73 -20.85 6.38
C CYS A 200 -13.27 -20.61 5.88
N PRO A 201 -12.34 -21.54 6.14
CA PRO A 201 -10.91 -21.37 5.82
C PRO A 201 -10.57 -21.34 4.32
N CYS A 202 -11.49 -21.72 3.43
CA CYS A 202 -11.29 -21.73 1.97
C CYS A 202 -11.81 -20.47 1.24
N CYS A 203 -12.65 -19.63 1.86
CA CYS A 203 -13.33 -18.53 1.16
C CYS A 203 -12.69 -17.15 1.39
N PHE A 204 -11.93 -16.94 2.47
CA PHE A 204 -11.55 -15.60 2.91
C PHE A 204 -10.04 -15.37 2.98
N GLY A 205 -9.56 -14.52 2.06
CA GLY A 205 -8.17 -14.08 1.96
C GLY A 205 -7.44 -14.58 0.73
N ARG A 206 -6.36 -13.88 0.36
CA ARG A 206 -5.48 -14.34 -0.71
C ARG A 206 -4.53 -15.39 -0.15
N GLY A 207 -4.91 -16.67 -0.25
CA GLY A 207 -4.13 -17.80 0.31
C GLY A 207 -2.72 -18.01 -0.28
N CYS A 208 -2.32 -17.16 -1.23
CA CYS A 208 -0.96 -17.06 -1.76
C CYS A 208 -0.14 -15.92 -1.15
N LEU A 209 -0.73 -15.06 -0.31
CA LEU A 209 -0.07 -13.94 0.37
C LEU A 209 0.19 -14.27 1.84
N LEU A 210 1.28 -13.72 2.38
CA LEU A 210 1.55 -13.75 3.82
C LEU A 210 0.64 -12.74 4.54
N PRO A 211 0.00 -13.12 5.66
CA PRO A 211 -0.87 -12.21 6.40
C PRO A 211 -0.06 -11.11 7.09
N ASN A 212 -0.64 -9.91 7.20
CA ASN A 212 -0.14 -8.80 8.03
C ASN A 212 1.25 -8.27 7.63
N GLN A 213 1.57 -8.32 6.33
CA GLN A 213 2.78 -7.77 5.72
C GLN A 213 2.44 -6.82 4.55
N GLY A 214 1.22 -6.28 4.50
CA GLY A 214 0.79 -5.39 3.41
C GLY A 214 1.66 -4.13 3.34
N TYR A 215 2.00 -3.55 4.49
CA TYR A 215 2.88 -2.39 4.57
C TYR A 215 4.30 -2.63 4.01
N LEU A 216 4.83 -3.86 4.13
CA LEU A 216 6.10 -4.23 3.49
C LEU A 216 5.93 -4.38 1.98
N SER A 217 4.81 -4.95 1.55
CA SER A 217 4.45 -5.07 0.13
C SER A 217 4.40 -3.69 -0.56
N GLU A 218 3.80 -2.69 0.11
CA GLU A 218 3.78 -1.29 -0.34
C GLU A 218 5.19 -0.68 -0.48
N ALA A 219 6.02 -0.80 0.57
CA ALA A 219 7.39 -0.26 0.55
C ALA A 219 8.28 -0.98 -0.47
N ALA A 220 8.09 -2.30 -0.61
CA ALA A 220 8.84 -3.13 -1.54
C ALA A 220 8.49 -2.84 -3.01
N ALA A 221 7.24 -2.50 -3.31
CA ALA A 221 6.86 -2.04 -4.64
C ALA A 221 7.61 -0.76 -5.03
N SER A 222 7.73 0.20 -4.10
CA SER A 222 8.53 1.42 -4.33
C SER A 222 10.03 1.13 -4.47
N LEU A 223 10.56 0.14 -3.75
CA LEU A 223 11.94 -0.32 -3.91
C LEU A 223 12.19 -0.93 -5.29
N VAL A 224 11.30 -1.84 -5.74
CA VAL A 224 11.38 -2.47 -7.07
C VAL A 224 11.28 -1.41 -8.17
N ASP A 225 10.34 -0.46 -8.05
CA ASP A 225 10.18 0.67 -8.97
C ASP A 225 11.48 1.48 -9.11
N THR A 226 12.07 1.87 -7.97
CA THR A 226 13.32 2.64 -7.94
C THR A 226 14.48 1.85 -8.54
N LYS A 227 14.64 0.58 -8.16
CA LYS A 227 15.75 -0.26 -8.62
C LYS A 227 15.65 -0.58 -10.12
N LEU A 228 14.45 -0.64 -10.68
CA LEU A 228 14.21 -0.80 -12.12
C LEU A 228 14.16 0.54 -12.88
N GLY A 229 14.05 1.67 -12.20
CA GLY A 229 13.95 3.00 -12.82
C GLY A 229 12.63 3.25 -13.53
N LEU A 230 11.52 2.69 -13.01
CA LEU A 230 10.21 2.77 -13.66
C LEU A 230 9.55 4.15 -13.45
N GLY A 231 9.56 4.66 -12.21
CA GLY A 231 9.05 5.97 -11.87
C GLY A 231 7.53 6.07 -11.90
N VAL A 232 6.82 4.98 -11.55
CA VAL A 232 5.36 4.92 -11.50
C VAL A 232 4.83 4.77 -10.07
N VAL A 233 5.61 4.27 -9.11
CA VAL A 233 5.18 4.18 -7.70
C VAL A 233 5.57 5.45 -6.95
N PRO A 234 4.62 6.20 -6.34
CA PRO A 234 4.98 7.27 -5.42
C PRO A 234 5.84 6.73 -4.29
N LYS A 235 6.94 7.43 -3.97
CA LYS A 235 7.95 6.97 -3.00
C LYS A 235 7.27 6.51 -1.71
N THR A 236 7.55 5.27 -1.32
CA THR A 236 6.90 4.60 -0.18
C THR A 236 7.94 3.93 0.70
N LYS A 237 7.94 4.22 2.01
CA LYS A 237 8.85 3.59 2.98
C LYS A 237 8.13 3.12 4.23
N VAL A 238 8.79 2.25 5.00
CA VAL A 238 8.35 1.87 6.34
C VAL A 238 8.66 3.00 7.31
N VAL A 239 7.64 3.47 8.02
CA VAL A 239 7.70 4.61 8.94
C VAL A 239 6.97 4.26 10.25
N TYR A 240 7.37 4.92 11.33
CA TYR A 240 6.71 4.84 12.63
C TYR A 240 6.02 6.16 12.97
N LEU A 241 4.69 6.17 13.11
CA LEU A 241 3.94 7.36 13.51
C LEU A 241 3.07 7.08 14.72
N ALA A 242 2.88 8.07 15.59
CA ALA A 242 1.90 8.01 16.69
C ALA A 242 0.92 9.18 16.54
N SER A 243 -0.38 8.90 16.48
CA SER A 243 -1.43 9.94 16.39
C SER A 243 -2.65 9.54 17.20
N GLU A 244 -3.34 10.49 17.83
CA GLU A 244 -4.59 10.21 18.57
C GLU A 244 -5.72 9.67 17.68
N THR A 245 -5.66 9.96 16.37
CA THR A 245 -6.63 9.51 15.37
C THR A 245 -6.46 8.06 14.94
N PHE A 246 -5.31 7.44 15.21
CA PHE A 246 -5.11 6.01 14.92
C PHE A 246 -5.89 5.12 15.89
N HIS A 247 -6.13 3.86 15.48
CA HIS A 247 -6.90 2.93 16.28
C HIS A 247 -6.05 2.21 17.34
N TYR A 248 -6.13 2.64 18.60
CA TYR A 248 -5.41 2.03 19.73
C TYR A 248 -6.35 1.25 20.65
N SER A 249 -5.79 0.27 21.37
CA SER A 249 -6.51 -0.44 22.43
C SER A 249 -6.92 0.52 23.56
N ALA A 250 -8.00 0.19 24.29
CA ALA A 250 -8.43 0.96 25.46
C ALA A 250 -7.31 1.06 26.52
N ILE A 251 -6.51 0.00 26.64
CA ILE A 251 -5.36 -0.07 27.57
C ILE A 251 -4.28 0.92 27.16
N ASP A 252 -3.92 1.00 25.87
CA ASP A 252 -2.90 1.94 25.40
C ASP A 252 -3.34 3.39 25.58
N ARG A 253 -4.62 3.68 25.32
CA ARG A 253 -5.21 5.01 25.57
C ARG A 253 -5.23 5.36 27.06
N ALA A 254 -5.56 4.42 27.94
CA ALA A 254 -5.53 4.64 29.38
C ALA A 254 -4.09 4.86 29.90
N LYS A 255 -3.14 4.05 29.43
CA LYS A 255 -1.71 4.18 29.77
C LYS A 255 -1.11 5.50 29.30
N SER A 256 -1.43 5.96 28.08
CA SER A 256 -0.92 7.23 27.57
C SER A 256 -1.45 8.41 28.38
N ARG A 257 -2.75 8.43 28.71
CA ARG A 257 -3.38 9.43 29.59
C ARG A 257 -2.76 9.43 30.99
N GLY A 258 -2.60 8.27 31.60
CA GLY A 258 -2.02 8.14 32.93
C GLY A 258 -0.57 8.64 32.99
N LYS A 259 0.24 8.34 31.97
CA LYS A 259 1.62 8.84 31.87
C LYS A 259 1.68 10.36 31.66
N LYS A 260 0.80 10.91 30.82
CA LYS A 260 0.69 12.36 30.59
C LYS A 260 0.30 13.09 31.87
N TYR A 261 -0.72 12.58 32.58
CA TYR A 261 -1.13 13.10 33.89
C TYR A 261 0.00 13.03 34.93
N ALA A 262 0.71 11.90 35.02
CA ALA A 262 1.82 11.75 35.95
C ALA A 262 2.98 12.69 35.62
N LEU A 263 3.23 12.99 34.34
CA LEU A 263 4.21 14.00 33.93
C LEU A 263 3.80 15.41 34.35
N GLU A 264 2.53 15.78 34.13
CA GLU A 264 1.99 17.11 34.46
C GLU A 264 1.88 17.33 35.97
N LYS A 265 1.46 16.31 36.74
CA LYS A 265 1.18 16.43 38.18
C LYS A 265 2.33 16.04 39.08
N VAL A 266 3.18 15.09 38.67
CA VAL A 266 4.34 14.63 39.45
C VAL A 266 5.57 14.54 38.54
N PRO A 267 6.20 15.67 38.18
CA PRO A 267 7.30 15.70 37.22
C PRO A 267 8.48 14.78 37.60
N LYS A 268 8.73 14.58 38.89
CA LYS A 268 9.78 13.66 39.42
C LYS A 268 9.52 12.17 39.12
N VAL A 269 8.26 11.78 38.91
CA VAL A 269 7.85 10.43 38.49
C VAL A 269 7.71 10.39 36.97
N GLY A 270 7.14 11.46 36.38
CA GLY A 270 7.01 11.60 34.93
C GLY A 270 8.31 11.52 34.15
N ARG A 271 9.39 12.15 34.64
CA ARG A 271 10.73 12.11 34.02
C ARG A 271 11.36 10.70 34.00
N ARG A 272 10.80 9.73 34.72
CA ARG A 272 11.25 8.31 34.66
C ARG A 272 10.59 7.54 33.52
N PHE A 273 9.55 8.08 32.89
CA PHE A 273 8.96 7.45 31.72
C PHE A 273 9.83 7.72 30.50
N HIS A 274 10.43 6.66 29.96
CA HIS A 274 11.19 6.72 28.70
C HIS A 274 10.34 7.16 27.49
N ARG A 275 9.00 7.16 27.63
CA ARG A 275 8.07 7.60 26.59
C ARG A 275 6.75 8.07 27.21
N VAL A 276 6.36 9.30 26.88
CA VAL A 276 5.06 9.89 27.21
C VAL A 276 4.26 10.00 25.91
N GLY A 277 2.97 9.64 25.92
CA GLY A 277 2.12 9.58 24.73
C GLY A 277 1.82 8.17 24.23
N LEU A 278 1.16 8.08 23.06
CA LEU A 278 0.77 6.82 22.43
C LEU A 278 2.00 6.07 21.86
N PRO A 279 1.98 4.72 21.82
CA PRO A 279 3.04 3.95 21.17
C PRO A 279 3.01 4.20 19.65
N PRO A 280 4.15 4.28 18.95
CA PRO A 280 4.13 4.53 17.53
C PRO A 280 3.78 3.24 16.80
N LYS A 281 3.03 3.38 15.73
CA LYS A 281 2.65 2.29 14.86
C LYS A 281 3.62 2.26 13.69
N VAL A 282 4.13 1.07 13.39
CA VAL A 282 4.81 0.81 12.13
C VAL A 282 3.78 0.70 11.01
N GLY A 283 4.10 1.24 9.84
CA GLY A 283 3.26 1.16 8.64
C GLY A 283 4.00 1.64 7.42
N SER A 284 3.33 1.56 6.26
CA SER A 284 3.84 2.17 5.04
C SER A 284 3.41 3.62 5.00
N PHE A 285 4.32 4.49 4.59
CA PHE A 285 4.06 5.89 4.29
C PHE A 285 4.37 6.12 2.82
N GLN A 286 3.34 6.37 2.03
CA GLN A 286 3.42 6.66 0.60
C GLN A 286 3.23 8.15 0.37
N LEU A 287 4.07 8.78 -0.45
CA LEU A 287 3.88 10.19 -0.80
C LEU A 287 2.56 10.40 -1.54
N PHE A 288 1.86 11.47 -1.19
CA PHE A 288 0.61 11.83 -1.86
C PHE A 288 0.92 12.52 -3.20
N VAL A 289 0.19 12.14 -4.26
CA VAL A 289 0.31 12.74 -5.59
C VAL A 289 -0.97 13.52 -5.91
N GLU A 290 -0.81 14.77 -6.35
CA GLU A 290 -1.92 15.68 -6.65
C GLU A 290 -2.29 15.61 -8.14
N GLY A 291 -3.57 15.81 -8.45
CA GLY A 291 -4.06 15.83 -9.82
C GLY A 291 -4.08 14.45 -10.47
N TYR A 292 -4.52 13.42 -9.73
CA TYR A 292 -4.76 12.06 -10.22
C TYR A 292 -6.23 11.67 -10.00
N HIS A 293 -6.77 10.77 -10.84
CA HIS A 293 -8.08 10.13 -10.75
C HIS A 293 -8.00 8.64 -11.06
N GLU A 294 -9.06 7.90 -10.84
CA GLU A 294 -9.11 6.46 -11.15
C GLU A 294 -8.85 6.17 -12.64
N ALA A 295 -8.23 5.02 -12.94
CA ALA A 295 -7.96 4.56 -14.31
C ALA A 295 -9.20 4.57 -15.20
N ASP A 296 -10.28 4.01 -14.68
CA ASP A 296 -11.54 3.79 -15.40
C ASP A 296 -12.19 5.10 -15.85
N TYR A 297 -12.02 6.17 -15.07
CA TYR A 297 -12.50 7.50 -15.45
C TYR A 297 -11.83 7.97 -16.75
N TRP A 298 -10.50 7.85 -16.83
CA TRP A 298 -9.73 8.26 -18.00
C TRP A 298 -9.92 7.36 -19.21
N LEU A 299 -9.96 6.04 -18.99
CA LEU A 299 -10.15 5.08 -20.08
C LEU A 299 -11.49 5.31 -20.79
N ARG A 300 -12.58 5.55 -20.05
CA ARG A 300 -13.89 5.91 -20.61
C ARG A 300 -13.84 7.21 -21.41
N ARG A 301 -13.08 8.20 -20.92
CA ARG A 301 -12.93 9.48 -21.62
C ARG A 301 -12.14 9.32 -22.92
N PHE A 302 -11.08 8.52 -22.94
CA PHE A 302 -10.28 8.28 -24.15
C PHE A 302 -11.01 7.48 -25.23
N GLU A 303 -12.01 6.67 -24.84
CA GLU A 303 -12.91 6.02 -25.79
C GLU A 303 -13.81 7.03 -26.52
N ALA A 304 -14.28 8.06 -25.81
CA ALA A 304 -15.12 9.12 -26.39
C ALA A 304 -14.28 10.16 -27.16
N GLU A 305 -13.13 10.56 -26.60
CA GLU A 305 -12.21 11.57 -27.13
C GLU A 305 -10.80 10.97 -27.26
N PRO A 306 -10.45 10.38 -28.41
CA PRO A 306 -9.15 9.77 -28.61
C PRO A 306 -8.01 10.76 -28.40
N LEU A 307 -6.99 10.31 -27.67
CA LEU A 307 -5.81 11.12 -27.38
C LEU A 307 -5.00 11.44 -28.64
N PRO A 308 -4.37 12.63 -28.71
CA PRO A 308 -3.34 12.92 -29.69
C PRO A 308 -2.22 11.86 -29.67
N GLU A 309 -1.67 11.56 -30.85
CA GLU A 309 -0.72 10.46 -31.05
C GLU A 309 0.53 10.53 -30.13
N ASN A 310 1.05 11.73 -29.90
CA ASN A 310 2.17 11.96 -29.00
C ASN A 310 1.83 11.59 -27.54
N ILE A 311 0.64 11.97 -27.07
CA ILE A 311 0.18 11.68 -25.71
C ILE A 311 -0.15 10.19 -25.56
N ARG A 312 -0.75 9.59 -26.59
CA ARG A 312 -1.02 8.14 -26.63
C ARG A 312 0.26 7.31 -26.54
N LYS A 313 1.36 7.74 -27.16
CA LYS A 313 2.68 7.10 -27.01
C LYS A 313 3.25 7.25 -25.61
N GLN A 314 3.14 8.43 -25.00
CA GLN A 314 3.55 8.64 -23.60
C GLN A 314 2.74 7.72 -22.67
N LEU A 315 1.43 7.63 -22.89
CA LEU A 315 0.57 6.76 -22.12
C LEU A 315 0.97 5.29 -22.25
N GLN A 316 1.26 4.84 -23.46
CA GLN A 316 1.71 3.48 -23.70
C GLN A 316 3.04 3.18 -22.98
N SER A 317 4.00 4.12 -22.99
CA SER A 317 5.27 3.98 -22.25
C SER A 317 5.03 3.89 -20.73
N GLN A 318 4.16 4.73 -20.17
CA GLN A 318 3.77 4.67 -18.75
C GLN A 318 3.06 3.35 -18.40
N PHE A 319 2.16 2.90 -19.27
CA PHE A 319 1.44 1.65 -19.13
C PHE A 319 2.39 0.44 -19.12
N GLU A 320 3.38 0.42 -20.01
CA GLU A 320 4.38 -0.65 -20.05
C GLU A 320 5.22 -0.69 -18.76
N ARG A 321 5.57 0.46 -18.19
CA ARG A 321 6.27 0.55 -16.89
C ARG A 321 5.42 -0.01 -15.75
N LEU A 322 4.12 0.30 -15.72
CA LEU A 322 3.17 -0.31 -14.79
C LEU A 322 3.12 -1.83 -14.94
N VAL A 323 3.01 -2.32 -16.19
CA VAL A 323 2.98 -3.77 -16.49
C VAL A 323 4.24 -4.45 -15.98
N VAL A 324 5.42 -3.86 -16.20
CA VAL A 324 6.69 -4.41 -15.69
C VAL A 324 6.67 -4.53 -14.18
N LEU A 325 6.27 -3.47 -13.47
CA LEU A 325 6.17 -3.48 -12.00
C LEU A 325 5.23 -4.59 -11.53
N ASP A 326 3.97 -4.54 -11.98
CA ASP A 326 2.90 -5.45 -11.56
C ASP A 326 3.27 -6.91 -11.82
N TYR A 327 3.91 -7.19 -12.96
CA TYR A 327 4.32 -8.54 -13.30
C TYR A 327 5.45 -9.02 -12.39
N VAL A 328 6.50 -8.21 -12.18
CA VAL A 328 7.64 -8.56 -11.32
C VAL A 328 7.20 -8.83 -9.89
N ILE A 329 6.41 -7.93 -9.29
CA ILE A 329 5.95 -8.09 -7.90
C ILE A 329 4.77 -9.07 -7.77
N ARG A 330 4.24 -9.52 -8.92
CA ARG A 330 2.98 -10.26 -9.05
C ARG A 330 1.88 -9.59 -8.23
N ASN A 331 1.60 -8.33 -8.56
CA ASN A 331 0.57 -7.54 -7.93
C ASN A 331 -0.79 -8.22 -8.12
N THR A 332 -1.66 -8.02 -7.14
CA THR A 332 -3.01 -8.54 -7.17
C THR A 332 -4.07 -7.44 -6.91
N GLY A 333 -3.66 -6.17 -6.75
CA GLY A 333 -4.50 -4.97 -6.58
C GLY A 333 -4.92 -4.27 -7.88
N GLU A 334 -5.45 -3.05 -7.76
CA GLU A 334 -5.91 -2.15 -8.85
C GLU A 334 -5.01 -0.90 -8.96
N THR A 335 -5.19 -0.04 -9.98
CA THR A 335 -4.26 1.08 -10.33
C THR A 335 -4.97 2.42 -10.62
N GLU A 336 -4.31 3.56 -10.37
CA GLU A 336 -4.81 4.94 -10.61
C GLU A 336 -4.01 5.74 -11.68
N TRP A 337 -4.64 6.77 -12.29
CA TRP A 337 -4.18 7.49 -13.49
C TRP A 337 -4.26 9.03 -13.29
N PRO A 338 -3.61 9.89 -14.10
CA PRO A 338 -3.51 11.33 -13.80
C PRO A 338 -4.71 12.11 -14.32
N GLU A 339 -5.03 13.26 -13.72
CA GLU A 339 -5.90 14.27 -14.32
C GLU A 339 -5.23 14.90 -15.55
N ASN A 340 -5.96 15.12 -16.66
CA ASN A 340 -5.44 15.90 -17.79
C ASN A 340 -5.16 17.33 -17.32
N SER A 341 -3.91 17.60 -16.91
CA SER A 341 -3.42 18.95 -16.75
C SER A 341 -3.04 19.52 -18.12
N PRO A 342 -3.24 20.82 -18.38
CA PRO A 342 -2.86 21.46 -19.65
C PRO A 342 -1.35 21.45 -19.92
N ASN A 343 -0.54 20.95 -18.98
CA ASN A 343 0.91 20.82 -19.11
C ASN A 343 1.32 19.44 -19.68
N SER A 344 0.84 19.11 -20.89
CA SER A 344 1.45 18.25 -21.93
C SER A 344 2.15 16.91 -21.59
N CYS A 345 2.06 16.35 -20.38
CA CYS A 345 2.69 15.06 -20.02
C CYS A 345 1.74 14.14 -19.25
N MET A 346 1.47 12.95 -19.80
CA MET A 346 0.66 11.92 -19.17
C MET A 346 1.53 11.00 -18.28
N LYS A 347 1.14 10.79 -17.02
CA LYS A 347 1.89 9.99 -16.02
C LYS A 347 0.99 9.05 -15.23
N ILE A 348 1.36 7.78 -15.06
CA ILE A 348 0.58 6.83 -14.24
C ILE A 348 1.13 6.81 -12.80
N ALA A 349 0.25 6.61 -11.80
CA ALA A 349 0.64 6.36 -10.42
C ALA A 349 0.15 4.98 -9.96
N ALA A 350 1.10 4.07 -9.73
CA ALA A 350 0.84 2.74 -9.19
C ALA A 350 0.72 2.80 -7.66
N ILE A 351 -0.51 2.95 -7.17
CA ILE A 351 -0.81 2.97 -5.73
C ILE A 351 -1.49 1.67 -5.25
N ASP A 352 -1.63 1.51 -3.93
CA ASP A 352 -2.25 0.34 -3.27
C ASP A 352 -1.59 -1.01 -3.62
N ASN A 353 -0.26 -1.07 -3.50
CA ASN A 353 0.54 -2.25 -3.78
C ASN A 353 0.59 -3.24 -2.60
N GLY A 354 -0.26 -3.06 -1.59
CA GLY A 354 -0.27 -3.87 -0.35
C GLY A 354 -0.61 -5.35 -0.53
N LEU A 355 -0.99 -5.79 -1.73
CA LEU A 355 -1.40 -7.15 -2.06
C LEU A 355 -0.49 -7.80 -3.11
N ALA A 356 0.80 -7.49 -3.10
CA ALA A 356 1.83 -8.09 -3.94
C ALA A 356 2.74 -9.07 -3.17
N PHE A 357 3.75 -9.62 -3.85
CA PHE A 357 4.74 -10.58 -3.35
C PHE A 357 4.14 -11.88 -2.79
N PRO A 358 3.41 -12.67 -3.61
CA PRO A 358 2.91 -13.96 -3.17
C PRO A 358 4.01 -15.01 -3.02
N PHE A 359 3.87 -15.90 -2.04
CA PHE A 359 4.81 -17.02 -1.82
C PHE A 359 4.55 -18.22 -2.75
N LYS A 360 3.45 -18.19 -3.51
CA LYS A 360 3.14 -19.15 -4.57
C LYS A 360 2.25 -18.49 -5.62
N HIS A 361 2.25 -19.00 -6.84
CA HIS A 361 1.24 -18.58 -7.82
C HIS A 361 -0.19 -18.88 -7.30
N PRO A 362 -1.18 -18.03 -7.58
CA PRO A 362 -2.56 -18.29 -7.17
C PRO A 362 -3.10 -19.61 -7.74
N ASP A 363 -3.87 -20.36 -6.95
CA ASP A 363 -4.51 -21.58 -7.42
C ASP A 363 -5.56 -21.24 -8.50
N GLU A 364 -5.81 -22.14 -9.46
CA GLU A 364 -6.62 -21.85 -10.67
C GLU A 364 -8.05 -21.37 -10.37
N TRP A 365 -8.67 -21.87 -9.30
CA TRP A 365 -10.01 -21.45 -8.87
C TRP A 365 -10.05 -20.02 -8.32
N ARG A 366 -8.89 -19.36 -8.15
CA ARG A 366 -8.75 -17.98 -7.69
C ARG A 366 -7.55 -17.32 -8.35
N ALA A 367 -7.65 -17.06 -9.64
CA ALA A 367 -6.51 -16.71 -10.49
C ALA A 367 -5.87 -15.32 -10.25
N TYR A 368 -6.56 -14.39 -9.56
CA TYR A 368 -6.15 -12.98 -9.39
C TYR A 368 -5.53 -12.39 -10.67
N PRO A 369 -6.36 -12.19 -11.70
CA PRO A 369 -5.87 -11.71 -12.99
C PRO A 369 -5.38 -10.26 -12.89
N PHE A 370 -4.52 -9.88 -13.84
CA PHE A 370 -4.16 -8.48 -14.02
C PHE A 370 -5.26 -7.78 -14.82
N HIS A 371 -6.00 -6.86 -14.21
CA HIS A 371 -7.14 -6.21 -14.87
C HIS A 371 -6.74 -5.43 -16.13
N TRP A 372 -5.54 -4.85 -16.14
CA TRP A 372 -5.01 -4.18 -17.32
C TRP A 372 -4.82 -5.10 -18.53
N ALA A 373 -4.79 -6.43 -18.38
CA ALA A 373 -4.59 -7.35 -19.50
C ALA A 373 -5.77 -7.36 -20.49
N TRP A 374 -6.94 -6.87 -20.07
CA TRP A 374 -8.12 -6.72 -20.94
C TRP A 374 -8.14 -5.39 -21.71
N LEU A 375 -7.25 -4.45 -21.38
CA LEU A 375 -7.20 -3.16 -22.05
C LEU A 375 -6.61 -3.29 -23.46
N PRO A 376 -7.05 -2.47 -24.43
CA PRO A 376 -6.47 -2.44 -25.78
C PRO A 376 -4.94 -2.23 -25.77
N GLN A 377 -4.44 -1.43 -24.83
CA GLN A 377 -3.02 -1.14 -24.62
C GLN A 377 -2.19 -2.41 -24.35
N ALA A 378 -2.79 -3.45 -23.75
CA ALA A 378 -2.12 -4.71 -23.46
C ALA A 378 -1.86 -5.56 -24.72
N LYS A 379 -2.48 -5.24 -25.86
CA LYS A 379 -2.26 -5.92 -27.14
C LYS A 379 -1.06 -5.35 -27.91
N VAL A 380 -0.57 -4.18 -27.52
CA VAL A 380 0.59 -3.53 -28.14
C VAL A 380 1.88 -4.21 -27.63
N ALA A 381 2.79 -4.55 -28.53
CA ALA A 381 4.09 -5.12 -28.16
C ALA A 381 4.90 -4.12 -27.32
N PHE A 382 5.71 -4.62 -26.38
CA PHE A 382 6.59 -3.76 -25.59
C PHE A 382 7.48 -2.89 -26.49
N SER A 383 7.50 -1.59 -26.22
CA SER A 383 8.30 -0.63 -26.96
C SER A 383 9.81 -0.88 -26.79
N GLN A 384 10.60 -0.39 -27.76
CA GLN A 384 12.06 -0.43 -27.64
C GLN A 384 12.55 0.36 -26.41
N GLU A 385 11.89 1.47 -26.08
CA GLU A 385 12.18 2.27 -24.87
C GLU A 385 12.10 1.42 -23.61
N THR A 386 10.99 0.71 -23.39
CA THR A 386 10.83 -0.17 -22.22
C THR A 386 11.83 -1.30 -22.23
N ARG A 387 12.08 -1.92 -23.39
CA ARG A 387 13.08 -2.99 -23.52
C ARG A 387 14.47 -2.52 -23.11
N ASP A 388 14.92 -1.38 -23.63
CA ASP A 388 16.24 -0.81 -23.33
C ASP A 388 16.36 -0.42 -21.86
N LEU A 389 15.28 0.06 -21.25
CA LEU A 389 15.21 0.45 -19.84
C LEU A 389 15.44 -0.73 -18.88
N VAL A 390 14.75 -1.86 -19.11
CA VAL A 390 14.67 -2.94 -18.10
C VAL A 390 15.34 -4.25 -18.49
N LEU A 391 15.52 -4.55 -19.77
CA LEU A 391 15.96 -5.89 -20.21
C LEU A 391 17.38 -6.23 -19.75
N SER A 392 18.29 -5.26 -19.78
CA SER A 392 19.68 -5.42 -19.33
C SER A 392 19.74 -5.77 -17.84
N ARG A 393 18.94 -5.09 -17.02
CA ARG A 393 18.83 -5.31 -15.57
C ARG A 393 18.19 -6.66 -15.26
N LEU A 394 17.05 -6.97 -15.89
CA LEU A 394 16.30 -8.20 -15.62
C LEU A 394 17.02 -9.47 -16.11
N SER A 395 17.84 -9.36 -17.16
CA SER A 395 18.65 -10.48 -17.66
C SER A 395 19.93 -10.72 -16.85
N ASP A 396 20.37 -9.75 -16.05
CA ASP A 396 21.54 -9.88 -15.19
C ASP A 396 21.18 -10.54 -13.86
N MET A 397 21.80 -11.69 -13.59
CA MET A 397 21.58 -12.44 -12.36
C MET A 397 22.16 -11.75 -11.13
N ASN A 398 23.18 -10.90 -11.28
CA ASN A 398 23.70 -10.11 -10.16
C ASN A 398 22.67 -9.06 -9.75
N PHE A 399 22.12 -8.30 -10.71
CA PHE A 399 21.05 -7.34 -10.43
C PHE A 399 19.84 -8.00 -9.73
N VAL A 400 19.37 -9.16 -10.22
CA VAL A 400 18.23 -9.87 -9.61
C VAL A 400 18.58 -10.34 -8.20
N GLN A 401 19.83 -10.78 -7.98
CA GLN A 401 20.30 -11.19 -6.66
C GLN A 401 20.35 -10.00 -5.69
N ASP A 402 20.92 -8.88 -6.11
CA ASP A 402 20.99 -7.65 -5.32
C ASP A 402 19.58 -7.12 -5.00
N LEU A 403 18.62 -7.25 -5.94
CA LEU A 403 17.23 -6.89 -5.67
C LEU A 403 16.61 -7.80 -4.59
N CYS A 404 16.88 -9.12 -4.65
CA CYS A 404 16.42 -10.05 -3.61
C CYS A 404 17.06 -9.74 -2.24
N GLU A 405 18.32 -9.29 -2.21
CA GLU A 405 19.03 -8.93 -0.99
C GLU A 405 18.46 -7.65 -0.36
N ASP A 406 18.20 -6.61 -1.15
CA ASP A 406 17.54 -5.39 -0.68
C ASP A 406 16.14 -5.70 -0.09
N LEU A 407 15.37 -6.57 -0.77
CA LEU A 407 14.07 -7.02 -0.28
C LEU A 407 14.22 -7.84 1.01
N TYR A 408 15.26 -8.66 1.14
CA TYR A 408 15.53 -9.42 2.36
C TYR A 408 15.81 -8.49 3.54
N GLU A 409 16.65 -7.48 3.34
CA GLU A 409 16.99 -6.49 4.36
C GLU A 409 15.76 -5.72 4.84
N MET A 410 14.82 -5.43 3.94
CA MET A 410 13.53 -4.81 4.30
C MET A 410 12.61 -5.79 5.05
N PHE A 411 12.36 -6.99 4.49
CA PHE A 411 11.36 -7.91 5.03
C PHE A 411 11.78 -8.48 6.39
N LYS A 412 13.09 -8.67 6.64
CA LYS A 412 13.60 -9.19 7.92
C LYS A 412 13.34 -8.26 9.12
N THR A 413 12.99 -7.00 8.87
CA THR A 413 12.62 -6.04 9.94
C THR A 413 11.28 -6.39 10.59
N ASP A 414 10.44 -7.20 9.91
CA ASP A 414 9.18 -7.64 10.45
C ASP A 414 9.37 -8.70 11.55
N LYS A 415 8.69 -8.51 12.69
CA LYS A 415 8.74 -9.47 13.80
C LYS A 415 8.22 -10.87 13.45
N GLY A 416 7.35 -10.98 12.44
CA GLY A 416 6.80 -12.23 11.92
C GLY A 416 7.52 -12.73 10.68
N PHE A 417 8.72 -12.23 10.37
CA PHE A 417 9.50 -12.67 9.23
C PHE A 417 9.83 -14.17 9.30
N ASP A 418 9.52 -14.89 8.23
CA ASP A 418 9.90 -16.28 8.02
C ASP A 418 10.78 -16.39 6.77
N LYS A 419 12.05 -16.75 6.97
CA LYS A 419 13.04 -16.85 5.88
C LYS A 419 12.62 -17.87 4.81
N THR A 420 11.96 -18.95 5.19
CA THR A 420 11.52 -19.99 4.24
C THR A 420 10.41 -19.45 3.34
N MET A 421 9.45 -18.72 3.92
CA MET A 421 8.39 -18.07 3.16
C MET A 421 8.93 -16.95 2.27
N PHE A 422 9.89 -16.17 2.76
CA PHE A 422 10.58 -15.17 1.95
C PHE A 422 11.26 -15.78 0.71
N GLU A 423 12.00 -16.88 0.87
CA GLU A 423 12.62 -17.57 -0.27
C GLU A 423 11.59 -18.07 -1.30
N ARG A 424 10.39 -18.44 -0.85
CA ARG A 424 9.26 -18.79 -1.73
C ARG A 424 8.69 -17.57 -2.45
N GLN A 425 8.61 -16.40 -1.79
CA GLN A 425 8.24 -15.16 -2.47
C GLN A 425 9.26 -14.81 -3.57
N MET A 426 10.55 -14.92 -3.24
CA MET A 426 11.61 -14.64 -4.20
C MET A 426 11.68 -15.67 -5.33
N SER A 427 11.29 -16.93 -5.09
CA SER A 427 11.23 -17.93 -6.15
C SER A 427 10.12 -17.65 -7.17
N VAL A 428 8.98 -17.13 -6.72
CA VAL A 428 7.93 -16.61 -7.60
C VAL A 428 8.43 -15.39 -8.37
N MET A 429 9.01 -14.39 -7.68
CA MET A 429 9.52 -13.17 -8.32
C MET A 429 10.56 -13.49 -9.40
N ARG A 430 11.53 -14.39 -9.13
CA ARG A 430 12.51 -14.84 -10.13
C ARG A 430 11.86 -15.52 -11.34
N GLY A 431 10.79 -16.29 -11.11
CA GLY A 431 9.99 -16.87 -12.19
C GLY A 431 9.29 -15.82 -13.07
N GLN A 432 8.76 -14.76 -12.45
CA GLN A 432 8.20 -13.61 -13.18
C GLN A 432 9.29 -12.88 -13.98
N VAL A 433 10.43 -12.60 -13.36
CA VAL A 433 11.57 -11.95 -14.04
C VAL A 433 12.05 -12.76 -15.24
N LEU A 434 12.10 -14.09 -15.12
CA LEU A 434 12.47 -14.99 -16.22
C LEU A 434 11.49 -14.86 -17.40
N ASN A 435 10.19 -14.97 -17.14
CA ASN A 435 9.15 -14.85 -18.18
C ASN A 435 9.16 -13.47 -18.84
N LEU A 436 9.26 -12.41 -18.03
CA LEU A 436 9.30 -11.03 -18.52
C LEU A 436 10.53 -10.79 -19.40
N SER A 437 11.70 -11.25 -18.97
CA SER A 437 12.94 -11.14 -19.76
C SER A 437 12.80 -11.83 -21.11
N GLN A 438 12.19 -13.02 -21.15
CA GLN A 438 11.94 -13.73 -22.40
C GLN A 438 10.91 -13.02 -23.28
N ALA A 439 9.81 -12.51 -22.71
CA ALA A 439 8.81 -11.76 -23.44
C ALA A 439 9.37 -10.49 -24.09
N LEU A 440 10.23 -9.77 -23.36
CA LEU A 440 10.92 -8.57 -23.86
C LEU A 440 11.91 -8.91 -24.98
N LYS A 441 12.63 -10.04 -24.89
CA LYS A 441 13.52 -10.51 -25.97
C LYS A 441 12.73 -10.84 -27.24
N ASP A 442 11.60 -11.53 -27.08
CA ASP A 442 10.73 -11.98 -28.17
C ASP A 442 9.85 -10.86 -28.77
N GLY A 443 9.84 -9.66 -28.19
CA GLY A 443 8.98 -8.56 -28.62
C GLY A 443 7.49 -8.85 -28.40
N LYS A 444 7.14 -9.57 -27.33
CA LYS A 444 5.76 -9.87 -26.96
C LYS A 444 5.04 -8.63 -26.42
N SER A 445 3.71 -8.69 -26.43
CA SER A 445 2.82 -7.74 -25.76
C SER A 445 2.52 -8.14 -24.31
N PRO A 446 2.04 -7.21 -23.45
CA PRO A 446 1.59 -7.52 -22.10
C PRO A 446 0.58 -8.66 -22.02
N ILE A 447 -0.37 -8.75 -22.96
CA ILE A 447 -1.34 -9.85 -22.98
C ILE A 447 -0.70 -11.20 -23.29
N GLN A 448 0.30 -11.24 -24.18
CA GLN A 448 1.07 -12.45 -24.47
C GLN A 448 1.97 -12.86 -23.30
N LEU A 449 2.50 -11.90 -22.54
CA LEU A 449 3.29 -12.15 -21.33
C LEU A 449 2.47 -12.85 -20.25
N VAL A 450 1.24 -12.39 -19.97
CA VAL A 450 0.39 -13.02 -18.94
C VAL A 450 -0.12 -14.40 -19.34
N GLN A 451 -0.11 -14.73 -20.65
CA GLN A 451 -0.43 -16.05 -21.18
C GLN A 451 0.73 -17.04 -21.07
N MET A 452 1.95 -16.58 -20.76
CA MET A 452 3.09 -17.47 -20.59
C MET A 452 2.88 -18.43 -19.41
N PRO A 453 3.35 -19.70 -19.52
CA PRO A 453 3.28 -20.65 -18.41
C PRO A 453 3.94 -20.10 -17.16
N ARG A 454 3.33 -20.36 -16.01
CA ARG A 454 3.84 -19.87 -14.72
C ARG A 454 5.10 -20.65 -14.35
N VAL A 455 6.14 -19.91 -13.95
CA VAL A 455 7.42 -20.48 -13.54
C VAL A 455 7.73 -20.09 -12.11
N VAL A 456 8.39 -20.98 -11.40
CA VAL A 456 9.05 -20.70 -10.13
C VAL A 456 10.53 -21.06 -10.27
N VAL A 457 11.42 -20.21 -9.76
CA VAL A 457 12.87 -20.42 -9.84
C VAL A 457 13.45 -20.52 -8.43
N GLU A 458 13.78 -21.72 -8.01
CA GLU A 458 14.30 -22.02 -6.67
C GLU A 458 15.83 -22.02 -6.67
N ARG A 459 16.43 -21.59 -5.57
CA ARG A 459 17.87 -21.77 -5.33
C ARG A 459 18.10 -23.21 -4.86
N SER A 460 19.00 -23.93 -5.52
CA SER A 460 19.41 -25.25 -5.03
C SER A 460 20.15 -25.11 -3.70
N ARG A 461 19.83 -26.00 -2.75
CA ARG A 461 20.57 -26.12 -1.50
C ARG A 461 21.80 -26.98 -1.75
N SER A 462 22.96 -26.36 -1.98
CA SER A 462 24.24 -27.09 -1.86
C SER A 462 24.49 -27.42 -0.39
N GLY A 463 24.32 -28.69 -0.01
CA GLY A 463 24.64 -29.16 1.34
C GLY A 463 24.84 -30.68 1.39
N GLY A 464 26.10 -31.13 1.32
CA GLY A 464 26.48 -32.52 1.58
C GLY A 464 27.96 -32.86 1.34
N GLN A 465 28.81 -32.56 2.33
CA GLN A 465 30.14 -33.12 2.64
C GLN A 465 31.26 -33.16 1.57
N GLY A 466 32.31 -32.37 1.82
CA GLY A 466 33.70 -32.74 1.49
C GLY A 466 34.37 -31.98 0.35
N ARG A 467 35.33 -31.13 0.72
CA ARG A 467 36.44 -30.55 -0.08
C ARG A 467 36.06 -29.67 -1.28
N VAL A 468 36.27 -28.37 -1.08
CA VAL A 468 36.48 -27.26 -2.05
C VAL A 468 35.84 -27.47 -3.42
N VAL A 469 34.66 -26.86 -3.60
CA VAL A 469 34.05 -26.66 -4.93
C VAL A 469 33.54 -25.22 -4.97
N THR A 470 33.92 -24.51 -6.03
CA THR A 470 33.47 -23.18 -6.43
C THR A 470 31.97 -22.99 -6.16
N LEU A 471 31.60 -21.89 -5.52
CA LEU A 471 30.24 -21.56 -5.06
C LEU A 471 29.30 -21.28 -6.26
N GLY A 472 28.91 -22.32 -6.99
CA GLY A 472 27.89 -22.22 -8.02
C GLY A 472 26.50 -22.20 -7.39
N ASN A 473 25.82 -21.05 -7.42
CA ASN A 473 24.38 -20.96 -7.15
C ASN A 473 23.61 -21.68 -8.26
N ALA A 474 23.43 -22.99 -8.17
CA ALA A 474 22.56 -23.69 -9.12
C ALA A 474 21.09 -23.30 -8.84
N PHE A 475 20.33 -22.97 -9.88
CA PHE A 475 18.90 -22.65 -9.80
C PHE A 475 18.08 -23.75 -10.47
N THR A 476 16.94 -24.09 -9.88
CA THR A 476 15.99 -25.07 -10.43
C THR A 476 14.75 -24.35 -10.93
N GLN A 477 14.41 -24.54 -12.20
CA GLN A 477 13.21 -23.97 -12.82
C GLN A 477 12.10 -25.01 -12.80
N THR A 478 10.93 -24.64 -12.27
CA THR A 478 9.74 -25.49 -12.29
C THR A 478 8.62 -24.79 -13.06
N PHE A 479 8.17 -25.42 -14.15
CA PHE A 479 7.08 -24.93 -14.98
C PHE A 479 5.74 -25.55 -14.54
N HIS A 480 4.74 -24.72 -14.31
CA HIS A 480 3.37 -25.17 -14.08
C HIS A 480 2.58 -25.12 -15.39
N CYS A 481 2.66 -26.19 -16.16
CA CYS A 481 1.87 -26.37 -17.38
C CYS A 481 0.61 -27.19 -17.05
N LYS A 482 -0.46 -26.52 -16.57
CA LYS A 482 -1.82 -27.08 -16.61
C LYS A 482 -2.74 -26.02 -17.22
N ARG A 483 -3.53 -26.43 -18.21
CA ARG A 483 -4.46 -25.54 -18.91
C ARG A 483 -5.51 -25.07 -17.89
N PRO A 484 -5.79 -23.76 -17.76
CA PRO A 484 -6.88 -23.30 -16.92
C PRO A 484 -8.19 -23.93 -17.42
N PHE A 485 -9.00 -24.46 -16.49
CA PHE A 485 -10.25 -25.17 -16.76
C PHE A 485 -11.31 -24.34 -17.53
N PHE A 486 -11.08 -23.04 -17.71
CA PHE A 486 -11.88 -22.14 -18.55
C PHE A 486 -11.01 -21.59 -19.69
N SER A 487 -10.84 -22.37 -20.75
CA SER A 487 -10.29 -21.94 -22.05
C SER A 487 -11.23 -22.34 -23.20
N SER A 488 -12.52 -22.11 -22.97
CA SER A 488 -13.58 -22.09 -23.97
C SER A 488 -14.35 -20.83 -23.67
N TRP A 489 -14.22 -19.81 -24.52
CA TRP A 489 -15.17 -18.77 -24.93
C TRP A 489 -14.42 -17.72 -25.74
#